data_AF-A0A6N9BVF8-F1
#
_entry.id   AF-A0A6N9BVF8-F1
#
_cell.length_a   1.000
_cell.length_b   1.000
_cell.length_c   1.000
_cell.angle_alpha   90.00
_cell.angle_beta   90.00
_cell.angle_gamma   90.00
#
_symmetry.space_group_name_H-M   'P 1'
#
loop_
_entity.id
_entity.type
_entity.pdbx_description
1 polymer ?
#
loop_
_entity_poly.entity_id
_entity_poly.type
_entity_poly.pdbx_seq_one_letter_code
_entity_poly.pdbx_strand_id
1 'polypeptide(L)'
;MFPADLPVRPWPVSVAAGLLLGSAAILLVVWLVWPETVVSNGARVFFVMLWTLLAYAAFRGLGWVRVAIGLVFAASAWGVANAESLAAAFANATSSELLCSAMQVGALVLLCLPHSGRWFAAVREVDAARA
;
A
#
# COMPACT_ATOMS: atom_id res chain seq x y z
N MET A 1 21.41 5.93 -8.12
CA MET A 1 21.36 6.83 -9.29
C MET A 1 19.98 6.70 -9.91
N PHE A 2 19.20 7.78 -10.02
CA PHE A 2 17.90 7.72 -10.70
C PHE A 2 18.16 7.62 -12.21
N PRO A 3 17.50 6.70 -12.94
CA PRO A 3 17.67 6.66 -14.39
C PRO A 3 17.13 7.97 -14.98
N ALA A 4 17.97 8.69 -15.72
CA ALA A 4 17.63 9.98 -16.31
C ALA A 4 16.49 9.91 -17.34
N ASP A 5 16.16 8.69 -17.79
CA ASP A 5 15.25 8.46 -18.92
C ASP A 5 13.82 8.07 -18.49
N LEU A 6 13.51 8.06 -17.19
CA LEU A 6 12.15 7.76 -16.74
C LEU A 6 11.23 8.98 -16.97
N PRO A 7 10.02 8.77 -17.50
CA PRO A 7 9.05 9.85 -17.67
C PRO A 7 8.74 10.52 -16.34
N VAL A 8 8.53 11.84 -16.38
CA VAL A 8 8.18 12.64 -15.20
C VAL A 8 6.98 12.01 -14.50
N ARG A 9 7.13 11.79 -13.19
CA ARG A 9 6.12 11.08 -12.41
C ARG A 9 4.89 11.97 -12.19
N PRO A 10 3.68 11.45 -12.46
CA PRO A 10 2.47 12.20 -12.18
C PRO A 10 2.24 12.26 -10.66
N TRP A 11 1.69 13.39 -10.21
CA TRP A 11 1.43 13.65 -8.79
C TRP A 11 0.65 12.53 -8.06
N PRO A 12 -0.35 11.83 -8.67
CA PRO A 12 -1.11 10.80 -7.96
C PRO A 12 -0.24 9.62 -7.52
N VAL A 13 0.78 9.27 -8.31
CA VAL A 13 1.70 8.17 -7.97
C VAL A 13 2.59 8.57 -6.79
N SER A 14 3.08 9.81 -6.77
CA SER A 14 3.86 10.32 -5.64
C SER A 14 3.05 10.37 -4.35
N VAL A 15 1.80 10.84 -4.43
CA VAL A 15 0.89 10.87 -3.28
C VAL A 15 0.54 9.45 -2.83
N ALA A 16 0.23 8.53 -3.74
CA ALA A 16 -0.05 7.14 -3.40
C ALA A 16 1.14 6.47 -2.69
N ALA A 17 2.37 6.64 -3.20
CA ALA A 17 3.57 6.14 -2.54
C ALA A 17 3.74 6.75 -1.13
N GLY A 18 3.47 8.05 -0.99
CA GLY A 18 3.48 8.75 0.30
C GLY A 18 2.42 8.21 1.28
N LEU A 19 1.21 7.90 0.81
CA LEU A 19 0.15 7.31 1.62
C LEU A 19 0.52 5.90 2.10
N LEU A 20 1.10 5.07 1.23
CA LEU A 20 1.55 3.73 1.60
C LEU A 20 2.68 3.80 2.65
N LEU A 21 3.68 4.67 2.42
CA LEU A 21 4.78 4.88 3.36
C LEU A 21 4.28 5.47 4.69
N GLY A 22 3.36 6.42 4.64
CA GLY A 22 2.70 7.00 5.81
C GLY A 22 1.95 5.95 6.61
N SER A 23 1.26 5.01 5.95
CA SER A 23 0.61 3.89 6.64
C SER A 23 1.62 2.99 7.36
N ALA A 24 2.76 2.69 6.74
CA ALA A 24 3.83 1.91 7.37
C ALA A 24 4.41 2.64 8.60
N ALA A 25 4.62 3.95 8.49
CA ALA A 25 5.12 4.78 9.58
C ALA A 25 4.12 4.84 10.76
N ILE A 26 2.83 5.01 10.49
CA ILE A 26 1.79 4.99 11.54
C ILE A 26 1.78 3.62 12.24
N LEU A 27 1.79 2.52 11.48
CA LEU A 27 1.82 1.17 12.06
C LEU A 27 3.06 0.94 12.92
N LEU A 28 4.22 1.45 12.48
CA LEU A 28 5.47 1.39 13.25
C LEU A 28 5.37 2.22 14.54
N VAL A 29 4.87 3.45 14.48
CA VAL A 29 4.70 4.31 15.68
C VAL A 29 3.73 3.68 16.66
N VAL A 30 2.59 3.16 16.20
CA VAL A 30 1.63 2.46 17.07
C VAL A 30 2.28 1.25 17.73
N TRP A 31 3.09 0.49 16.99
CA TRP A 31 3.80 -0.66 17.55
C TRP A 31 4.82 -0.26 18.62
N LEU A 32 5.53 0.85 18.44
CA LEU A 32 6.53 1.33 19.38
C LEU A 32 5.93 1.99 20.64
N VAL A 33 4.81 2.69 20.49
CA VAL A 33 4.21 3.48 21.58
C VAL A 33 3.17 2.67 22.36
N TRP A 34 2.41 1.80 21.68
CA TRP A 34 1.33 0.99 22.26
C TRP A 34 1.48 -0.49 21.84
N PRO A 35 2.57 -1.17 22.23
CA PRO A 35 2.82 -2.56 21.83
C PRO A 35 1.72 -3.54 22.28
N GLU A 36 1.02 -3.24 23.37
CA GLU A 36 -0.10 -4.02 23.90
C GLU A 36 -1.33 -4.06 22.97
N THR A 37 -1.45 -3.10 22.05
CA THR A 37 -2.50 -3.11 21.02
C THR A 37 -2.17 -4.05 19.86
N VAL A 38 -0.96 -4.60 19.83
CA VAL A 38 -0.49 -5.46 18.75
C VAL A 38 -0.78 -6.92 19.09
N VAL A 39 -1.82 -7.46 18.48
CA VAL A 39 -2.21 -8.87 18.62
C VAL A 39 -1.10 -9.83 18.17
N SER A 40 -0.31 -9.46 17.15
CA SER A 40 0.80 -10.26 16.63
C SER A 40 1.97 -9.41 16.16
N ASN A 41 3.12 -9.53 16.84
CA ASN A 41 4.36 -8.84 16.46
C ASN A 41 4.84 -9.25 15.06
N GLY A 42 4.76 -10.54 14.72
CA GLY A 42 5.14 -11.05 13.40
C GLY A 42 4.30 -10.45 12.28
N ALA A 43 2.98 -10.39 12.47
CA ALA A 43 2.08 -9.76 11.50
C ALA A 43 2.35 -8.27 11.36
N ARG A 44 2.63 -7.57 12.47
CA ARG A 44 2.92 -6.12 12.46
C ARG A 44 4.19 -5.82 11.67
N VAL A 45 5.28 -6.54 11.93
CA VAL A 45 6.54 -6.41 11.17
C VAL A 45 6.32 -6.70 9.69
N PHE A 46 5.58 -7.77 9.38
CA PHE A 46 5.24 -8.12 8.00
C PHE A 46 4.50 -6.98 7.28
N PHE A 47 3.44 -6.42 7.89
CA PHE A 47 2.68 -5.34 7.25
C PHE A 47 3.49 -4.06 7.12
N VAL A 48 4.28 -3.67 8.12
CA VAL A 48 5.18 -2.50 8.00
C VAL A 48 6.11 -2.68 6.80
N MET A 49 6.79 -3.83 6.70
CA MET A 49 7.69 -4.12 5.58
C MET A 49 6.96 -4.19 4.24
N LEU A 50 5.79 -4.81 4.19
CA LEU A 50 4.96 -4.91 3.00
C LEU A 50 4.59 -3.52 2.48
N TRP A 51 4.06 -2.64 3.34
CA TRP A 51 3.63 -1.31 2.93
C TRP A 51 4.81 -0.40 2.53
N THR A 52 5.95 -0.51 3.22
CA THR A 52 7.19 0.17 2.80
C THR A 52 7.68 -0.32 1.43
N LEU A 53 7.66 -1.63 1.19
CA LEU A 53 8.04 -2.22 -0.10
C LEU A 53 7.08 -1.78 -1.22
N LEU A 54 5.78 -1.77 -0.96
CA LEU A 54 4.76 -1.32 -1.92
C LEU A 54 4.88 0.18 -2.20
N ALA A 55 5.20 1.00 -1.20
CA ALA A 55 5.50 2.41 -1.40
C ALA A 55 6.71 2.60 -2.34
N TYR A 56 7.79 1.86 -2.10
CA TYR A 56 8.96 1.86 -2.98
C TYR A 56 8.63 1.39 -4.40
N ALA A 57 7.86 0.30 -4.52
CA ALA A 57 7.43 -0.24 -5.81
C ALA A 57 6.58 0.76 -6.61
N ALA A 58 5.62 1.42 -5.95
CA ALA A 58 4.83 2.50 -6.54
C ALA A 58 5.72 3.66 -6.99
N PHE A 59 6.65 4.08 -6.13
CA PHE A 59 7.59 5.16 -6.42
C PHE A 59 8.48 4.83 -7.63
N ARG A 60 8.89 3.58 -7.80
CA ARG A 60 9.74 3.13 -8.91
C ARG A 60 8.99 2.85 -10.20
N GLY A 61 7.66 2.83 -10.20
CA GLY A 61 6.89 2.48 -11.39
C GLY A 61 6.78 0.97 -11.64
N LEU A 62 6.89 0.16 -10.59
CA LEU A 62 6.67 -1.28 -10.71
C LEU A 62 5.18 -1.59 -10.81
N GLY A 63 4.72 -1.95 -12.01
CA GLY A 63 3.29 -2.10 -12.32
C GLY A 63 2.53 -3.14 -11.49
N TRP A 64 3.23 -4.13 -10.91
CA TRP A 64 2.64 -5.17 -10.06
C TRP A 64 2.12 -4.63 -8.72
N VAL A 65 2.54 -3.43 -8.29
CA VAL A 65 2.13 -2.81 -7.03
C VAL A 65 0.61 -2.72 -6.89
N ARG A 66 -0.09 -2.41 -8.00
CA ARG A 66 -1.56 -2.30 -8.05
C ARG A 66 -2.23 -3.63 -7.76
N VAL A 67 -1.70 -4.70 -8.36
CA VAL A 67 -2.22 -6.06 -8.18
C VAL A 67 -1.95 -6.54 -6.75
N ALA A 68 -0.74 -6.28 -6.21
CA ALA A 68 -0.41 -6.67 -4.85
C ALA A 68 -1.32 -5.99 -3.81
N ILE A 69 -1.54 -4.67 -3.93
CA ILE A 69 -2.47 -3.96 -3.04
C ILE A 69 -3.89 -4.53 -3.19
N GLY A 70 -4.35 -4.74 -4.43
CA GLY A 70 -5.67 -5.35 -4.69
C GLY A 70 -5.84 -6.74 -4.08
N LEU A 71 -4.80 -7.58 -4.13
CA LEU A 71 -4.80 -8.91 -3.51
C LEU A 71 -4.84 -8.85 -1.98
N VAL A 72 -4.12 -7.90 -1.36
CA VAL A 72 -4.19 -7.68 0.10
C VAL A 72 -5.61 -7.31 0.51
N PHE A 73 -6.27 -6.43 -0.25
CA PHE A 73 -7.67 -6.08 0.01
C PHE A 73 -8.63 -7.23 -0.25
N ALA A 74 -8.44 -8.00 -1.32
CA ALA A 74 -9.27 -9.17 -1.61
C ALA A 74 -9.15 -10.24 -0.52
N ALA A 75 -7.94 -10.51 -0.03
CA ALA A 75 -7.69 -11.42 1.08
C ALA A 75 -8.35 -10.91 2.37
N SER A 76 -8.28 -9.60 2.62
CA SER A 76 -8.93 -8.97 3.78
C SER A 76 -10.46 -9.08 3.70
N ALA A 77 -11.04 -8.81 2.52
CA ALA A 77 -12.47 -8.94 2.27
C ALA A 77 -12.94 -10.39 2.40
N TRP A 78 -12.14 -11.35 1.91
CA TRP A 78 -12.41 -12.78 2.09
C TRP A 78 -12.40 -13.18 3.56
N GLY A 79 -11.42 -12.70 4.34
CA GLY A 79 -11.37 -12.92 5.79
C GLY A 79 -12.61 -12.38 6.50
N VAL A 80 -13.08 -11.19 6.11
CA VAL A 80 -14.31 -10.58 6.66
C VAL A 80 -15.56 -11.37 6.26
N ALA A 81 -15.67 -11.82 5.01
CA ALA A 81 -16.82 -12.58 4.53
C ALA A 81 -16.97 -13.95 5.22
N ASN A 82 -15.86 -14.51 5.70
CA ASN A 82 -15.83 -15.78 6.43
C ASN A 82 -15.76 -15.59 7.95
N ALA A 83 -15.85 -14.35 8.46
CA ALA A 83 -15.88 -14.09 9.89
C ALA A 83 -17.27 -14.42 10.47
N GLU A 84 -17.30 -15.11 11.61
CA GLU A 84 -18.55 -15.47 12.32
C GLU A 84 -19.36 -14.23 12.75
N SER A 85 -18.72 -13.07 12.92
CA SER A 85 -19.38 -11.80 13.22
C SER A 85 -18.61 -10.60 12.64
N LEU A 86 -19.21 -9.97 11.63
CA LEU A 86 -18.77 -8.70 11.04
C LEU A 86 -18.75 -7.56 12.08
N ALA A 87 -19.73 -7.53 12.99
CA ALA A 87 -19.82 -6.50 14.01
C ALA A 87 -18.66 -6.57 15.01
N ALA A 88 -18.21 -7.77 15.38
CA ALA A 88 -17.05 -7.95 16.25
C ALA A 88 -15.73 -7.58 15.53
N ALA A 89 -15.62 -7.84 14.22
CA ALA A 89 -14.45 -7.48 13.44
C ALA A 89 -14.23 -5.96 13.36
N PHE A 90 -15.31 -5.18 13.22
CA PHE A 90 -15.23 -3.72 13.18
C PHE A 90 -15.17 -3.07 14.57
N ALA A 91 -15.84 -3.65 15.59
CA ALA A 91 -15.81 -3.11 16.95
C ALA A 91 -14.41 -3.15 17.60
N ASN A 92 -13.53 -4.04 17.13
CA ASN A 92 -12.16 -4.17 17.61
C ASN A 92 -11.14 -3.40 16.76
N ALA A 93 -11.55 -2.73 15.67
CA ALA A 93 -10.64 -1.99 14.81
C ALA A 93 -10.21 -0.69 15.49
N THR A 94 -8.91 -0.50 15.69
CA THR A 94 -8.39 0.76 16.25
C THR A 94 -8.51 1.90 15.25
N SER A 95 -8.64 3.14 15.72
CA SER A 95 -8.70 4.32 14.84
C SER A 95 -7.48 4.44 13.91
N SER A 96 -6.30 3.99 14.37
CA SER A 96 -5.09 3.91 13.56
C SER A 96 -5.19 2.90 12.40
N GLU A 97 -5.85 1.77 12.62
CA GLU A 97 -6.03 0.75 11.58
C GLU A 97 -7.05 1.20 10.53
N LEU A 98 -8.12 1.86 10.96
CA LEU A 98 -9.09 2.50 10.06
C LEU A 98 -8.43 3.58 9.21
N LEU A 99 -7.59 4.43 9.81
CA LEU A 99 -6.84 5.46 9.09
C LEU A 99 -5.86 4.85 8.08
N CYS A 100 -5.06 3.86 8.50
CA CYS A 100 -4.13 3.17 7.60
C CYS A 100 -4.86 2.52 6.43
N SER A 101 -6.00 1.87 6.69
CA SER A 101 -6.84 1.26 5.65
C SER A 101 -7.36 2.31 4.67
N ALA A 102 -7.84 3.46 5.16
CA ALA A 102 -8.28 4.56 4.31
C ALA A 102 -7.14 5.12 3.43
N MET A 103 -5.93 5.26 3.98
CA MET A 103 -4.75 5.67 3.22
C MET A 103 -4.38 4.66 2.14
N GLN A 104 -4.43 3.36 2.45
CA GLN A 104 -4.12 2.28 1.50
C GLN A 104 -5.17 2.19 0.38
N VAL A 105 -6.47 2.36 0.69
CA VAL A 105 -7.53 2.45 -0.32
C VAL A 105 -7.33 3.70 -1.19
N GLY A 106 -7.06 4.85 -0.58
CA GLY A 106 -6.75 6.08 -1.31
C GLY A 106 -5.56 5.92 -2.24
N ALA A 107 -4.50 5.26 -1.79
CA ALA A 107 -3.34 4.93 -2.63
C ALA A 107 -3.73 4.02 -3.80
N LEU A 108 -4.51 2.96 -3.57
CA LEU A 108 -4.98 2.08 -4.65
C LEU A 108 -5.79 2.86 -5.69
N VAL A 109 -6.73 3.69 -5.27
CA VAL A 109 -7.55 4.53 -6.15
C VAL A 109 -6.67 5.43 -7.01
N LEU A 110 -5.72 6.14 -6.39
CA LEU A 110 -4.79 7.03 -7.10
C LEU A 110 -3.91 6.27 -8.12
N LEU A 111 -3.46 5.06 -7.78
CA LEU A 111 -2.66 4.22 -8.68
C LEU A 111 -3.47 3.63 -9.84
N CYS A 112 -4.79 3.48 -9.66
CA CYS A 112 -5.72 3.00 -10.68
C CYS A 112 -6.23 4.11 -11.61
N LEU A 113 -5.94 5.38 -11.33
CA LEU A 113 -6.28 6.48 -12.23
C LEU A 113 -5.63 6.30 -13.61
N PRO A 114 -6.30 6.72 -14.71
CA PRO A 114 -5.80 6.52 -16.07
C PRO A 114 -4.44 7.20 -16.31
N HIS A 115 -4.17 8.33 -15.65
CA HIS A 115 -2.90 9.05 -15.71
C HIS A 115 -1.75 8.22 -15.11
N SER A 116 -1.99 7.60 -13.95
CA SER A 116 -1.04 6.69 -13.30
C SER A 116 -0.81 5.45 -14.17
N GLY A 117 -1.88 4.86 -14.71
CA GLY A 117 -1.81 3.69 -15.59
C GLY A 117 -0.94 3.91 -16.83
N ARG A 118 -1.09 5.06 -17.51
CA ARG A 118 -0.25 5.45 -18.66
C ARG A 118 1.21 5.59 -18.26
N TRP A 119 1.49 6.20 -17.12
CA TRP A 119 2.86 6.35 -16.63
C TRP A 119 3.51 4.98 -16.32
N PHE A 120 2.80 4.07 -15.65
CA PHE A 120 3.30 2.70 -15.41
C PHE A 120 3.60 1.95 -16.72
N ALA A 121 2.78 2.14 -17.76
CA ALA A 121 3.03 1.55 -19.08
C ALA A 121 4.31 2.12 -19.72
N ALA A 122 4.49 3.44 -19.69
CA ALA A 122 5.67 4.11 -20.22
C ALA A 122 6.96 3.69 -19.47
N VAL A 123 6.92 3.56 -18.14
CA VAL A 123 8.06 3.06 -17.36
C VAL A 123 8.42 1.64 -17.78
N ARG A 124 7.42 0.76 -17.97
CA ARG A 124 7.64 -0.61 -18.42
C ARG A 124 8.27 -0.68 -19.81
N GLU A 125 7.88 0.21 -20.73
CA GLU A 125 8.48 0.28 -22.07
C GLU A 125 9.95 0.70 -22.02
N VAL A 126 10.30 1.69 -21.18
CA VAL A 126 11.70 2.10 -20.96
C VAL A 126 12.52 0.97 -20.35
N ASP A 127 11.98 0.25 -19.37
CA ASP A 127 12.69 -0.87 -18.74
C ASP A 127 12.86 -2.05 -19.71
N ALA A 128 11.86 -2.34 -20.55
CA ALA A 128 11.95 -3.37 -21.59
C ALA A 128 13.00 -3.04 -22.67
N ALA A 129 13.17 -1.76 -23.02
CA ALA A 129 14.18 -1.33 -23.97
C ALA A 129 15.63 -1.45 -23.44
N ARG A 130 15.81 -1.67 -22.13
CA ARG A 130 17.13 -1.81 -21.48
C ARG A 130 17.54 -3.27 -21.24
N ALA A 131 16.60 -4.21 -21.38
CA ALA A 131 16.81 -5.64 -21.16
C ALA A 131 17.30 -6.33 -22.44
#